data_AF-A0A9D6KK09-F1
#
_entry.id   AF-A0A9D6KK09-F1
#
_cell.length_a   1.000
_cell.length_b   1.000
_cell.length_c   1.000
_cell.angle_alpha   90.00
_cell.angle_beta   90.00
_cell.angle_gamma   90.00
#
_symmetry.space_group_name_H-M   'P 1'
#
loop_
_entity.id
_entity.type
_entity.pdbx_description
1 polymer ?
#
loop_
_entity_poly.entity_id
_entity_poly.type
_entity_poly.pdbx_seq_one_letter_code
_entity_poly.pdbx_strand_id
1 'polypeptide(L)'
;MARASRKRAPAASTPRCSIYRWDLDKTYLKSEFDSVRQLVRIPFEKPEDKVAAPGVVALIRSLRAVGTAAGLDVRVYFLSASPPQIGKAIKDKLALDGIVYDGIVFKDQLHHLVRGKFRNLREHIGFKLAELLKGRREQSAHAREFLFGDDWESDPLIYSLYADVVAGRVSEDDLRAVLAQIPVDPQQIEDVIAIQRDIVRVDAVVRIYINLERRTPPANFRAYGPRLVPTFNYFQTAVCLFEDGELTVATVAKVAESLIEGSGYTPERLANSLADVSRRGHITAATTAALWQYLAAQRLLPPARAQRRRRRPWWKTLTAAVAEWMRSPNGKPNVTPPPQLDYRQLASELRGAK
;
A
#
# COMPACT_ATOMS: atom_id res chain seq x y z
N MET A 1 -59.33 -7.87 17.38
CA MET A 1 -58.36 -8.65 16.57
C MET A 1 -57.17 -7.74 16.22
N ALA A 2 -56.06 -7.89 16.94
CA ALA A 2 -54.88 -7.06 16.78
C ALA A 2 -54.02 -7.53 15.59
N ARG A 3 -53.72 -6.64 14.65
CA ARG A 3 -52.78 -6.88 13.54
C ARG A 3 -51.35 -6.93 14.11
N ALA A 4 -50.74 -8.10 14.07
CA ALA A 4 -49.33 -8.29 14.41
C ALA A 4 -48.44 -7.56 13.38
N SER A 5 -47.72 -6.54 13.85
CA SER A 5 -46.64 -5.88 13.12
C SER A 5 -45.47 -6.87 12.95
N ARG A 6 -45.27 -7.36 11.72
CA ARG A 6 -44.06 -8.11 11.35
C ARG A 6 -42.87 -7.14 11.40
N LYS A 7 -42.04 -7.26 12.45
CA LYS A 7 -40.70 -6.66 12.49
C LYS A 7 -39.92 -7.15 11.27
N ARG A 8 -39.64 -6.23 10.36
CA ARG A 8 -38.76 -6.45 9.20
C ARG A 8 -37.37 -6.79 9.75
N ALA A 9 -36.85 -7.97 9.43
CA ALA A 9 -35.48 -8.34 9.76
C ALA A 9 -34.52 -7.28 9.18
N PRO A 10 -33.47 -6.87 9.91
CA PRO A 10 -32.48 -5.96 9.37
C PRO A 10 -31.86 -6.60 8.12
N ALA A 11 -31.84 -5.87 7.01
CA ALA A 11 -31.17 -6.30 5.79
C ALA A 11 -29.72 -6.66 6.14
N ALA A 12 -29.26 -7.83 5.72
CA ALA A 12 -27.88 -8.26 5.92
C ALA A 12 -26.95 -7.15 5.43
N SER A 13 -26.18 -6.54 6.33
CA SER A 13 -25.23 -5.50 5.98
C SER A 13 -24.19 -6.10 5.04
N THR A 14 -24.06 -5.55 3.83
CA THR A 14 -23.01 -5.94 2.88
C THR A 14 -21.66 -5.96 3.62
N PRO A 15 -20.86 -7.04 3.51
CA PRO A 15 -19.57 -7.11 4.17
C PRO A 15 -18.71 -5.91 3.78
N ARG A 16 -18.05 -5.29 4.75
CA ARG A 16 -17.07 -4.23 4.48
C ARG A 16 -15.88 -4.85 3.75
N CYS A 17 -15.40 -4.19 2.70
CA CYS A 17 -14.33 -4.70 1.85
C CYS A 17 -13.06 -3.85 2.03
N SER A 18 -11.92 -4.51 2.24
CA SER A 18 -10.59 -3.90 2.24
C SER A 18 -9.77 -4.45 1.09
N ILE A 19 -9.29 -3.56 0.23
CA ILE A 19 -8.50 -3.88 -0.95
C ILE A 19 -7.06 -3.40 -0.73
N TYR A 20 -6.11 -4.31 -0.87
CA TYR A 20 -4.69 -4.02 -0.81
C TYR A 20 -4.09 -4.16 -2.21
N ARG A 21 -3.65 -3.05 -2.82
CA ARG A 21 -3.05 -3.03 -4.15
C ARG A 21 -1.54 -2.84 -4.01
N TRP A 22 -0.79 -3.76 -4.59
CA TRP A 22 0.65 -3.84 -4.46
C TRP A 22 1.30 -3.65 -5.81
N ASP A 23 2.25 -2.75 -5.91
CA ASP A 23 3.29 -2.91 -6.91
C ASP A 23 4.09 -4.17 -6.61
N LEU A 24 4.55 -4.83 -7.67
CA LEU A 24 5.23 -6.11 -7.53
C LEU A 24 6.76 -5.95 -7.52
N ASP A 25 7.29 -5.24 -8.51
CA ASP A 25 8.72 -5.08 -8.71
C ASP A 25 9.28 -4.05 -7.72
N LYS A 26 10.41 -4.33 -7.04
CA LYS A 26 11.03 -3.44 -6.03
C LYS A 26 10.16 -3.12 -4.79
N THR A 27 8.91 -3.54 -4.81
CA THR A 27 7.96 -3.48 -3.69
C THR A 27 7.79 -4.87 -3.05
N TYR A 28 7.20 -5.85 -3.72
CA TYR A 28 7.09 -7.23 -3.19
C TYR A 28 8.39 -8.02 -3.40
N LEU A 29 8.98 -7.92 -4.60
CA LEU A 29 10.23 -8.59 -4.95
C LEU A 29 11.41 -7.67 -4.70
N LYS A 30 12.43 -8.18 -4.00
CA LYS A 30 13.74 -7.56 -3.91
C LYS A 30 14.48 -7.83 -5.22
N SER A 31 14.48 -6.84 -6.10
CA SER A 31 14.99 -7.02 -7.46
C SER A 31 16.43 -6.52 -7.61
N GLU A 32 17.31 -7.31 -8.26
CA GLU A 32 18.65 -6.89 -8.78
C GLU A 32 18.60 -6.37 -10.24
N PHE A 33 17.43 -5.91 -10.71
CA PHE A 33 17.23 -5.61 -12.14
C PHE A 33 17.74 -4.23 -12.57
N ASP A 34 19.05 -4.11 -12.74
CA ASP A 34 19.69 -2.88 -13.28
C ASP A 34 20.13 -3.00 -14.74
N SER A 35 19.85 -4.10 -15.47
CA SER A 35 20.26 -4.19 -16.88
C SER A 35 19.31 -4.93 -17.84
N VAL A 36 19.17 -4.36 -19.05
CA VAL A 36 18.46 -4.94 -20.20
C VAL A 36 19.03 -6.31 -20.62
N ARG A 37 20.31 -6.59 -20.30
CA ARG A 37 20.95 -7.90 -20.53
C ARG A 37 20.45 -9.00 -19.57
N GLN A 38 20.05 -8.65 -18.34
CA GLN A 38 19.49 -9.61 -17.38
C GLN A 38 18.03 -9.97 -17.72
N LEU A 39 17.26 -9.05 -18.32
CA LEU A 39 15.88 -9.27 -18.79
C LEU A 39 15.73 -10.48 -19.74
N VAL A 40 16.76 -10.79 -20.52
CA VAL A 40 16.77 -11.92 -21.47
C VAL A 40 16.99 -13.27 -20.75
N ARG A 41 17.54 -13.28 -19.53
CA ARG A 41 17.79 -14.50 -18.74
C ARG A 41 16.62 -14.90 -17.82
N ILE A 42 15.71 -13.96 -17.54
CA ILE A 42 14.58 -14.14 -16.61
C ILE A 42 13.64 -15.32 -16.96
N PRO A 43 13.38 -15.69 -18.23
CA PRO A 43 12.54 -16.86 -18.51
C PRO A 43 13.09 -18.18 -17.94
N PHE A 44 14.39 -18.20 -17.58
CA PHE A 44 15.10 -19.37 -17.06
C PHE A 44 15.43 -19.27 -15.56
N GLU A 45 15.13 -18.14 -14.92
CA GLU A 45 15.31 -18.00 -13.46
C GLU A 45 14.25 -18.82 -12.73
N LYS A 46 14.68 -19.57 -11.71
CA LYS A 46 13.76 -20.40 -10.95
C LYS A 46 12.97 -19.55 -9.96
N PRO A 47 11.75 -19.97 -9.57
CA PRO A 47 10.98 -19.25 -8.56
C PRO A 47 11.74 -19.01 -7.24
N GLU A 48 12.64 -19.92 -6.87
CA GLU A 48 13.44 -19.85 -5.64
C GLU A 48 14.51 -18.75 -5.68
N ASP A 49 14.95 -18.33 -6.87
CA ASP A 49 15.94 -17.27 -7.06
C ASP A 49 15.33 -15.87 -6.80
N LYS A 50 14.00 -15.78 -6.79
CA LYS A 50 13.28 -14.54 -6.47
C LYS A 50 13.18 -14.37 -4.96
N VAL A 51 13.74 -13.28 -4.44
CA VAL A 51 13.73 -12.97 -3.01
C VAL A 51 12.61 -11.97 -2.71
N ALA A 52 11.71 -12.32 -1.80
CA ALA A 52 10.69 -11.38 -1.32
C ALA A 52 11.35 -10.31 -0.44
N ALA A 53 10.85 -9.08 -0.50
CA ALA A 53 11.32 -8.01 0.36
C ALA A 53 11.10 -8.36 1.84
N PRO A 54 12.06 -8.10 2.75
CA PRO A 54 11.96 -8.58 4.12
C PRO A 54 10.70 -8.12 4.85
N GLY A 55 9.95 -9.09 5.39
CA GLY A 55 8.70 -8.86 6.12
C GLY A 55 7.44 -8.71 5.26
N VAL A 56 7.55 -8.59 3.93
CA VAL A 56 6.37 -8.37 3.06
C VAL A 56 5.41 -9.55 3.09
N VAL A 57 5.93 -10.78 3.10
CA VAL A 57 5.13 -12.02 3.15
C VAL A 57 4.35 -12.09 4.47
N ALA A 58 5.04 -11.84 5.59
CA ALA A 58 4.41 -11.80 6.91
C ALA A 58 3.34 -10.71 7.02
N LEU A 59 3.57 -9.56 6.37
CA LEU A 59 2.65 -8.44 6.35
C LEU A 59 1.37 -8.75 5.58
N ILE A 60 1.47 -9.22 4.34
CA ILE A 60 0.31 -9.56 3.50
C ILE A 60 -0.54 -10.64 4.16
N ARG A 61 0.10 -11.70 4.68
CA ARG A 61 -0.60 -12.78 5.40
C ARG A 61 -1.30 -12.25 6.66
N SER A 62 -0.67 -11.32 7.38
CA SER A 62 -1.26 -10.70 8.57
C SER A 62 -2.49 -9.85 8.25
N LEU A 63 -2.44 -9.03 7.19
CA LEU A 63 -3.57 -8.21 6.75
C LEU A 63 -4.79 -9.07 6.40
N ARG A 64 -4.57 -10.14 5.63
CA ARG A 64 -5.65 -11.10 5.30
C ARG A 64 -6.19 -11.77 6.55
N ALA A 65 -5.32 -12.28 7.43
CA ALA A 65 -5.75 -12.97 8.65
C ALA A 65 -6.57 -12.07 9.59
N VAL A 66 -6.11 -10.84 9.84
CA VAL A 66 -6.81 -9.87 10.70
C VAL A 66 -8.14 -9.46 10.09
N GLY A 67 -8.15 -9.12 8.80
CA GLY A 67 -9.39 -8.69 8.13
C GLY A 67 -10.43 -9.80 8.04
N THR A 68 -10.04 -11.03 7.67
CA THR A 68 -10.97 -12.18 7.65
C THR A 68 -11.51 -12.49 9.03
N ALA A 69 -10.67 -12.44 10.08
CA ALA A 69 -11.12 -12.65 11.47
C ALA A 69 -12.11 -11.56 11.93
N ALA A 70 -12.00 -10.35 11.37
CA ALA A 70 -12.94 -9.25 11.59
C ALA A 70 -14.19 -9.30 10.69
N GLY A 71 -14.35 -10.35 9.87
CA GLY A 71 -15.49 -10.50 8.95
C GLY A 71 -15.45 -9.58 7.73
N LEU A 72 -14.26 -9.06 7.37
CA LEU A 72 -14.07 -8.25 6.17
C LEU A 72 -13.86 -9.13 4.93
N ASP A 73 -14.36 -8.66 3.79
CA ASP A 73 -13.93 -9.16 2.48
C ASP A 73 -12.56 -8.55 2.16
N VAL A 74 -11.50 -9.35 2.29
CA VAL A 74 -10.11 -8.92 2.05
C VAL A 74 -9.65 -9.35 0.68
N ARG A 75 -9.30 -8.36 -0.16
CA ARG A 75 -8.78 -8.59 -1.52
C ARG A 75 -7.36 -8.06 -1.67
N VAL A 76 -6.50 -8.83 -2.32
CA VAL A 76 -5.11 -8.48 -2.60
C VAL A 76 -4.90 -8.49 -4.12
N TYR A 77 -4.49 -7.37 -4.68
CA TYR A 77 -4.19 -7.24 -6.11
C TYR A 77 -2.73 -6.86 -6.31
N PHE A 78 -2.10 -7.45 -7.32
CA PHE A 78 -0.75 -7.09 -7.75
C PHE A 78 -0.79 -6.39 -9.11
N LEU A 79 0.00 -5.33 -9.24
CA LEU A 79 0.23 -4.60 -10.47
C LEU A 79 1.72 -4.66 -10.77
N SER A 80 2.10 -4.98 -12.00
CA SER A 80 3.50 -5.06 -12.41
C SER A 80 3.69 -4.44 -13.79
N ALA A 81 4.72 -3.60 -13.91
CA ALA A 81 5.19 -3.08 -15.18
C ALA A 81 6.04 -4.10 -15.97
N SER A 82 6.36 -5.24 -15.36
CA SER A 82 7.11 -6.31 -15.99
C SER A 82 6.32 -7.04 -17.08
N PRO A 83 7.03 -7.63 -18.06
CA PRO A 83 6.39 -8.25 -19.22
C PRO A 83 5.76 -9.61 -18.85
N PRO A 84 4.68 -10.05 -19.53
CA PRO A 84 3.88 -11.22 -19.13
C PRO A 84 4.66 -12.54 -19.14
N GLN A 85 5.77 -12.61 -19.87
CA GLN A 85 6.67 -13.76 -19.97
C GLN A 85 7.20 -14.20 -18.61
N ILE A 86 7.43 -13.25 -17.69
CA ILE A 86 7.93 -13.55 -16.34
C ILE A 86 6.80 -13.88 -15.35
N GLY A 87 5.55 -13.78 -15.81
CA GLY A 87 4.36 -13.91 -14.99
C GLY A 87 4.20 -15.29 -14.36
N LYS A 88 4.60 -16.37 -15.05
CA LYS A 88 4.56 -17.72 -14.47
C LYS A 88 5.47 -17.83 -13.25
N ALA A 89 6.75 -17.45 -13.38
CA ALA A 89 7.71 -17.52 -12.28
C ALA A 89 7.29 -16.66 -11.08
N ILE A 90 6.62 -15.52 -11.32
CA ILE A 90 6.08 -14.67 -10.25
C ILE A 90 4.91 -15.35 -9.54
N LYS A 91 3.96 -15.92 -10.29
CA LYS A 91 2.82 -16.65 -9.70
C LYS A 91 3.29 -17.85 -8.90
N ASP A 92 4.27 -18.59 -9.41
CA ASP A 92 4.88 -19.72 -8.71
C ASP A 92 5.56 -19.27 -7.42
N LYS A 93 6.30 -18.14 -7.45
CA LYS A 93 6.89 -17.55 -6.25
C LYS A 93 5.84 -17.13 -5.21
N LEU A 94 4.79 -16.42 -5.62
CA LEU A 94 3.69 -16.04 -4.73
C LEU A 94 3.03 -17.27 -4.09
N ALA A 95 2.87 -18.36 -4.85
CA ALA A 95 2.36 -19.63 -4.34
C ALA A 95 3.31 -20.27 -3.32
N LEU A 96 4.62 -20.30 -3.60
CA LEU A 96 5.65 -20.79 -2.67
C LEU A 96 5.66 -20.00 -1.35
N ASP A 97 5.45 -18.69 -1.41
CA ASP A 97 5.37 -17.82 -0.23
C ASP A 97 4.01 -17.94 0.51
N GLY A 98 3.07 -18.70 -0.03
CA GLY A 98 1.72 -18.88 0.53
C GLY A 98 0.86 -17.62 0.43
N ILE A 99 1.10 -16.77 -0.59
CA ILE A 99 0.33 -15.55 -0.81
C ILE A 99 -0.93 -15.85 -1.62
N VAL A 100 -2.08 -15.62 -0.97
CA VAL A 100 -3.39 -15.65 -1.61
C VAL A 100 -3.72 -14.24 -2.14
N TYR A 101 -3.99 -14.14 -3.44
CA TYR A 101 -4.32 -12.92 -4.14
C TYR A 101 -5.51 -13.10 -5.09
N ASP A 102 -6.15 -11.99 -5.42
CA ASP A 102 -7.43 -11.91 -6.13
C ASP A 102 -7.25 -11.49 -7.59
N GLY A 103 -6.12 -10.86 -7.92
CA GLY A 103 -5.73 -10.57 -9.28
C GLY A 103 -4.29 -10.11 -9.41
N ILE A 104 -3.70 -10.36 -10.58
CA ILE A 104 -2.37 -9.89 -10.95
C ILE A 104 -2.38 -9.41 -12.39
N VAL A 105 -1.91 -8.18 -12.62
CA VAL A 105 -1.83 -7.56 -13.94
C VAL A 105 -0.37 -7.35 -14.33
N PHE A 106 -0.02 -7.79 -15.54
CA PHE A 106 1.28 -7.60 -16.16
C PHE A 106 1.14 -6.68 -17.37
N LYS A 107 2.14 -5.82 -17.62
CA LYS A 107 2.14 -4.96 -18.82
C LYS A 107 2.55 -5.80 -20.03
N ASP A 108 1.64 -5.97 -20.99
CA ASP A 108 1.96 -6.60 -22.26
C ASP A 108 2.80 -5.66 -23.15
N GLN A 109 4.13 -5.77 -23.05
CA GLN A 109 5.06 -4.94 -23.82
C GLN A 109 5.10 -5.33 -25.31
N LEU A 110 4.56 -6.50 -25.70
CA LEU A 110 4.66 -7.03 -27.06
C LEU A 110 3.84 -6.25 -28.08
N HIS A 111 2.79 -5.53 -27.67
CA HIS A 111 1.96 -4.77 -28.60
C HIS A 111 2.62 -3.47 -29.11
N HIS A 112 3.67 -2.99 -28.44
CA HIS A 112 4.38 -1.74 -28.79
C HIS A 112 5.68 -1.96 -29.57
N LEU A 113 6.17 -3.19 -29.70
CA LEU A 113 7.44 -3.47 -30.38
C LEU A 113 7.37 -3.27 -31.91
N VAL A 114 6.17 -3.15 -32.49
CA VAL A 114 5.95 -3.00 -33.95
C VAL A 114 6.05 -1.53 -34.42
N ARG A 115 6.16 -0.55 -33.51
CA ARG A 115 6.40 0.86 -33.88
C ARG A 115 7.56 1.43 -33.08
N GLY A 116 8.76 1.26 -33.61
CA GLY A 116 10.01 1.70 -32.98
C GLY A 116 9.97 3.12 -32.44
N LYS A 117 9.90 3.26 -31.11
CA LYS A 117 10.23 4.48 -30.35
C LYS A 117 10.69 4.07 -28.95
N PHE A 118 11.96 4.33 -28.64
CA PHE A 118 12.50 4.23 -27.28
C PHE A 118 11.87 5.33 -26.38
N ARG A 119 10.77 4.99 -25.68
CA ARG A 119 10.11 5.84 -24.65
C ARG A 119 9.80 5.05 -23.36
N ASN A 120 10.56 4.00 -23.07
CA ASN A 120 10.16 2.93 -22.15
C ASN A 120 9.98 3.33 -20.67
N LEU A 121 10.68 4.35 -20.14
CA LEU A 121 10.54 4.76 -18.73
C LEU A 121 9.32 5.64 -18.43
N ARG A 122 8.52 5.97 -19.45
CA ARG A 122 7.57 7.09 -19.44
C ARG A 122 6.12 6.65 -19.66
N GLU A 123 5.95 5.46 -20.22
CA GLU A 123 4.68 4.77 -20.40
C GLU A 123 4.14 4.10 -19.11
N HIS A 124 4.96 3.98 -18.06
CA HIS A 124 4.58 3.24 -16.84
C HIS A 124 3.48 3.97 -16.05
N ILE A 125 3.50 5.31 -16.04
CA ILE A 125 2.53 6.14 -15.31
C ILE A 125 1.13 5.97 -15.89
N GLY A 126 0.98 6.17 -17.20
CA GLY A 126 -0.31 6.04 -17.88
C GLY A 126 -0.87 4.62 -17.75
N PHE A 127 -0.02 3.61 -17.86
CA PHE A 127 -0.43 2.20 -17.75
C PHE A 127 -0.92 1.89 -16.33
N LYS A 128 -0.09 2.15 -15.31
CA LYS A 128 -0.47 1.85 -13.91
C LYS A 128 -1.73 2.61 -13.51
N LEU A 129 -1.85 3.89 -13.89
CA LEU A 129 -3.06 4.67 -13.60
C LEU A 129 -4.31 4.08 -14.26
N ALA A 130 -4.23 3.72 -15.55
CA ALA A 130 -5.35 3.10 -16.26
C ALA A 130 -5.79 1.79 -15.60
N GLU A 131 -4.84 0.92 -15.25
CA GLU A 131 -5.15 -0.37 -14.62
C GLU A 131 -5.74 -0.20 -13.20
N LEU A 132 -5.26 0.78 -12.42
CA LEU A 132 -5.87 1.11 -11.13
C LEU A 132 -7.31 1.59 -11.30
N LEU A 133 -7.58 2.46 -12.28
CA LEU A 133 -8.93 2.97 -12.56
C LEU A 133 -9.87 1.87 -13.07
N LYS A 134 -9.42 1.00 -13.99
CA LYS A 134 -10.19 -0.19 -14.41
C LYS A 134 -10.53 -1.08 -13.22
N GLY A 135 -9.51 -1.38 -12.41
CA GLY A 135 -9.66 -2.16 -11.20
C GLY A 135 -10.52 -1.51 -10.12
N ARG A 136 -10.75 -0.19 -10.16
CA ARG A 136 -11.69 0.54 -9.28
C ARG A 136 -13.12 0.43 -9.74
N ARG A 137 -13.35 0.52 -11.05
CA ARG A 137 -14.68 0.47 -11.69
C ARG A 137 -15.46 -0.78 -11.31
N GLU A 138 -14.76 -1.88 -11.07
CA GLU A 138 -15.34 -3.18 -10.70
C GLU A 138 -15.64 -3.34 -9.20
N GLN A 139 -15.27 -2.36 -8.37
CA GLN A 139 -15.33 -2.47 -6.91
C GLN A 139 -16.50 -1.68 -6.33
N SER A 140 -16.98 -2.13 -5.17
CA SER A 140 -18.05 -1.43 -4.46
C SER A 140 -17.61 -0.02 -4.02
N ALA A 141 -18.55 0.92 -3.99
CA ALA A 141 -18.30 2.27 -3.46
C ALA A 141 -17.84 2.27 -1.98
N HIS A 142 -18.14 1.19 -1.24
CA HIS A 142 -17.77 1.03 0.18
C HIS A 142 -16.40 0.36 0.38
N ALA A 143 -15.74 -0.11 -0.68
CA ALA A 143 -14.43 -0.73 -0.58
C ALA A 143 -13.37 0.32 -0.24
N ARG A 144 -12.62 0.06 0.83
CA ARG A 144 -11.46 0.85 1.26
C ARG A 144 -10.22 0.33 0.54
N GLU A 145 -9.33 1.22 0.11
CA GLU A 145 -8.13 0.85 -0.62
C GLU A 145 -6.85 1.30 0.09
N PHE A 146 -5.86 0.42 0.10
CA PHE A 146 -4.51 0.65 0.56
C PHE A 146 -3.55 0.35 -0.57
N LEU A 147 -2.64 1.29 -0.86
CA LEU A 147 -1.74 1.22 -2.00
C LEU A 147 -0.30 1.07 -1.49
N PHE A 148 0.44 0.11 -2.04
CA PHE A 148 1.82 -0.19 -1.64
C PHE A 148 2.70 -0.15 -2.88
N GLY A 149 3.75 0.66 -2.83
CA GLY A 149 4.69 0.85 -3.94
C GLY A 149 6.05 1.29 -3.44
N ASP A 150 6.87 1.83 -4.32
CA ASP A 150 8.23 2.27 -4.02
C ASP A 150 8.63 3.62 -4.64
N ASP A 151 9.83 4.09 -4.31
CA ASP A 151 10.42 5.33 -4.81
C ASP A 151 11.33 5.14 -6.05
N TRP A 152 11.38 3.93 -6.61
CA TRP A 152 12.09 3.62 -7.84
C TRP A 152 11.27 4.00 -9.07
N GLU A 153 9.98 3.69 -9.05
CA GLU A 153 9.02 4.15 -10.05
C GLU A 153 8.37 5.50 -9.66
N SER A 154 7.27 5.84 -10.32
CA SER A 154 6.49 7.05 -10.05
C SER A 154 5.25 6.77 -9.18
N ASP A 155 5.27 5.69 -8.39
CA ASP A 155 4.16 5.28 -7.52
C ASP A 155 3.64 6.38 -6.58
N PRO A 156 4.49 7.23 -5.96
CA PRO A 156 4.01 8.35 -5.15
C PRO A 156 3.04 9.26 -5.91
N LEU A 157 3.37 9.60 -7.15
CA LEU A 157 2.55 10.41 -8.03
C LEU A 157 1.33 9.63 -8.53
N ILE A 158 1.53 8.42 -9.05
CA ILE A 158 0.48 7.58 -9.64
C ILE A 158 -0.62 7.32 -8.61
N TYR A 159 -0.26 6.88 -7.41
CA TYR A 159 -1.21 6.53 -6.36
C TYR A 159 -1.92 7.75 -5.79
N SER A 160 -1.20 8.86 -5.62
CA SER A 160 -1.82 10.10 -5.18
C SER A 160 -2.81 10.62 -6.22
N LEU A 161 -2.43 10.63 -7.50
CA LEU A 161 -3.29 11.06 -8.60
C LEU A 161 -4.52 10.16 -8.73
N TYR A 162 -4.33 8.84 -8.73
CA TYR A 162 -5.41 7.86 -8.71
C TYR A 162 -6.40 8.14 -7.56
N ALA A 163 -5.89 8.33 -6.33
CA ALA A 163 -6.73 8.56 -5.17
C ALA A 163 -7.59 9.83 -5.28
N ASP A 164 -7.06 10.91 -5.87
CA ASP A 164 -7.80 12.15 -6.03
C ASP A 164 -8.70 12.18 -7.27
N VAL A 165 -8.37 11.43 -8.32
CA VAL A 165 -9.29 11.16 -9.44
C VAL A 165 -10.50 10.37 -8.94
N VAL A 166 -10.30 9.28 -8.19
CA VAL A 166 -11.39 8.46 -7.64
C VAL A 166 -12.23 9.23 -6.63
N ALA A 167 -11.63 10.14 -5.85
CA ALA A 167 -12.35 11.01 -4.94
C ALA A 167 -13.07 12.19 -5.62
N GLY A 168 -12.85 12.43 -6.91
CA GLY A 168 -13.42 13.58 -7.64
C GLY A 168 -12.77 14.92 -7.32
N ARG A 169 -11.54 14.92 -6.77
CA ARG A 169 -10.74 16.13 -6.49
C ARG A 169 -9.94 16.61 -7.72
N VAL A 170 -9.79 15.77 -8.74
CA VAL A 170 -9.15 16.12 -10.02
C VAL A 170 -10.20 16.06 -11.12
N SER A 171 -10.39 17.19 -11.81
CA SER A 171 -11.31 17.29 -12.96
C SER A 171 -10.74 16.55 -14.19
N GLU A 172 -11.57 16.29 -15.19
CA GLU A 172 -11.11 15.69 -16.45
C GLU A 172 -10.05 16.58 -17.14
N ASP A 173 -10.28 17.90 -17.18
CA ASP A 173 -9.36 18.86 -17.79
C ASP A 173 -8.02 18.92 -17.04
N ASP A 174 -8.07 18.87 -15.71
CA ASP A 174 -6.87 18.81 -14.89
C ASP A 174 -6.12 17.50 -15.07
N LEU A 175 -6.82 16.37 -15.10
CA LEU A 175 -6.20 15.07 -15.34
C LEU A 175 -5.52 15.04 -16.71
N ARG A 176 -6.19 15.54 -17.75
CA ARG A 176 -5.63 15.67 -19.09
C ARG A 176 -4.39 16.57 -19.10
N ALA A 177 -4.43 17.72 -18.42
CA ALA A 177 -3.30 18.65 -18.34
C ALA A 177 -2.10 18.08 -17.58
N VAL A 178 -2.34 17.27 -16.54
CA VAL A 178 -1.30 16.56 -15.79
C VAL A 178 -0.70 15.45 -16.66
N LEU A 179 -1.53 14.64 -17.32
CA LEU A 179 -1.06 13.54 -18.16
C LEU A 179 -0.33 14.05 -19.40
N ALA A 180 -0.72 15.20 -19.98
CA ALA A 180 -0.02 15.81 -21.11
C ALA A 180 1.39 16.33 -20.76
N GLN A 181 1.64 16.61 -19.48
CA GLN A 181 2.96 16.95 -18.98
C GLN A 181 3.87 15.74 -18.81
N ILE A 182 3.27 14.56 -18.80
CA ILE A 182 3.97 13.30 -18.69
C ILE A 182 4.01 12.68 -20.10
N PRO A 183 5.11 12.06 -20.49
CA PRO A 183 5.23 11.36 -21.78
C PRO A 183 4.39 10.07 -21.87
N VAL A 184 3.07 10.23 -21.81
CA VAL A 184 2.03 9.22 -22.01
C VAL A 184 1.51 9.29 -23.46
N ASP A 185 1.11 8.16 -24.02
CA ASP A 185 0.51 8.14 -25.36
C ASP A 185 -0.85 8.89 -25.37
N PRO A 186 -1.15 9.76 -26.36
CA PRO A 186 -2.40 10.51 -26.39
C PRO A 186 -3.66 9.63 -26.37
N GLN A 187 -3.65 8.46 -27.02
CA GLN A 187 -4.79 7.54 -26.99
C GLN A 187 -4.98 6.97 -25.57
N GLN A 188 -3.88 6.66 -24.90
CA GLN A 188 -3.93 6.20 -23.51
C GLN A 188 -4.46 7.28 -22.56
N ILE A 189 -4.22 8.56 -22.83
CA ILE A 189 -4.85 9.67 -22.08
C ILE A 189 -6.36 9.63 -22.27
N GLU A 190 -6.86 9.49 -23.51
CA GLU A 190 -8.30 9.37 -23.76
C GLU A 190 -8.91 8.17 -23.04
N ASP A 191 -8.24 7.02 -23.06
CA ASP A 191 -8.72 5.81 -22.39
C ASP A 191 -8.83 6.03 -20.88
N VAL A 192 -7.84 6.67 -20.26
CA VAL A 192 -7.87 7.03 -18.83
C VAL A 192 -9.03 7.96 -18.51
N ILE A 193 -9.26 8.99 -19.33
CA ILE A 193 -10.36 9.95 -19.16
C ILE A 193 -11.72 9.26 -19.32
N ALA A 194 -11.85 8.35 -20.30
CA ALA A 194 -13.06 7.57 -20.50
C ALA A 194 -13.36 6.69 -19.28
N ILE A 195 -12.35 6.00 -18.73
CA ILE A 195 -12.53 5.17 -17.53
C ILE A 195 -12.91 6.02 -16.31
N GLN A 196 -12.30 7.20 -16.15
CA GLN A 196 -12.63 8.13 -15.06
C GLN A 196 -14.13 8.47 -15.02
N ARG A 197 -14.76 8.69 -16.18
CA ARG A 197 -16.18 9.04 -16.30
C ARG A 197 -17.11 7.98 -15.73
N ASP A 198 -16.71 6.71 -15.84
CA ASP A 198 -17.50 5.56 -15.42
C ASP A 198 -17.30 5.19 -13.94
N ILE A 199 -16.36 5.83 -13.23
CA ILE A 199 -16.05 5.51 -11.85
C ILE A 199 -16.96 6.29 -10.89
N VAL A 200 -17.55 5.56 -9.94
CA VAL A 200 -18.25 6.16 -8.80
C VAL A 200 -17.25 6.98 -7.97
N ARG A 201 -17.52 8.29 -7.86
CA ARG A 201 -16.68 9.22 -7.08
C ARG A 201 -16.83 8.95 -5.59
N VAL A 202 -15.75 8.52 -4.95
CA VAL A 202 -15.68 8.27 -3.51
C VAL A 202 -14.26 8.37 -3.02
N ASP A 203 -14.06 8.91 -1.83
CA ASP A 203 -12.75 8.93 -1.19
C ASP A 203 -12.42 7.54 -0.60
N ALA A 204 -12.03 6.61 -1.49
CA ALA A 204 -11.83 5.21 -1.17
C ALA A 204 -10.42 4.88 -0.67
N VAL A 205 -9.40 5.62 -1.11
CA VAL A 205 -8.00 5.35 -0.76
C VAL A 205 -7.70 5.89 0.64
N VAL A 206 -7.45 4.98 1.56
CA VAL A 206 -7.18 5.28 2.98
C VAL A 206 -5.73 5.70 3.16
N ARG A 207 -4.80 4.91 2.63
CA ARG A 207 -3.36 5.11 2.81
C ARG A 207 -2.56 4.65 1.62
N ILE A 208 -1.46 5.35 1.39
CA ILE A 208 -0.44 5.04 0.38
C ILE A 208 0.87 4.82 1.13
N TYR A 209 1.47 3.64 1.01
CA TYR A 209 2.78 3.33 1.58
C TYR A 209 3.82 3.24 0.47
N ILE A 210 4.90 3.99 0.61
CA ILE A 210 6.00 4.02 -0.36
C ILE A 210 7.25 3.49 0.34
N ASN A 211 7.72 2.31 -0.08
CA ASN A 211 8.98 1.76 0.37
C ASN A 211 10.16 2.53 -0.26
N LEU A 212 11.05 3.06 0.58
CA LEU A 212 12.17 3.89 0.16
C LEU A 212 13.37 3.03 -0.26
N GLU A 213 13.21 2.27 -1.34
CA GLU A 213 14.24 1.39 -1.88
C GLU A 213 15.47 2.16 -2.38
N ARG A 214 15.27 3.35 -2.98
CA ARG A 214 16.35 4.28 -3.35
C ARG A 214 16.85 5.13 -2.18
N ARG A 215 16.24 4.97 -1.00
CA ARG A 215 16.49 5.81 0.18
C ARG A 215 16.26 7.30 -0.10
N THR A 216 15.30 7.63 -0.97
CA THR A 216 14.91 9.02 -1.21
C THR A 216 14.56 9.70 0.11
N PRO A 217 15.06 10.92 0.39
CA PRO A 217 14.78 11.59 1.65
C PRO A 217 13.26 11.69 1.92
N PRO A 218 12.76 11.25 3.10
CA PRO A 218 11.32 11.33 3.42
C PRO A 218 10.72 12.73 3.30
N ALA A 219 11.54 13.78 3.46
CA ALA A 219 11.11 15.17 3.32
C ALA A 219 10.57 15.50 1.92
N ASN A 220 11.06 14.81 0.88
CA ASN A 220 10.62 15.01 -0.50
C ASN A 220 9.15 14.58 -0.70
N PHE A 221 8.62 13.76 0.21
CA PHE A 221 7.25 13.27 0.13
C PHE A 221 6.24 14.15 0.88
N ARG A 222 6.69 15.21 1.57
CA ARG A 222 5.80 16.11 2.33
C ARG A 222 4.74 16.75 1.45
N ALA A 223 5.07 17.05 0.19
CA ALA A 223 4.15 17.63 -0.78
C ALA A 223 2.91 16.75 -1.03
N TYR A 224 3.03 15.42 -0.92
CA TYR A 224 1.91 14.47 -1.12
C TYR A 224 0.93 14.40 0.07
N GLY A 225 1.23 15.07 1.18
CA GLY A 225 0.36 15.13 2.35
C GLY A 225 0.32 13.82 3.16
N PRO A 226 -0.52 13.77 4.22
CA PRO A 226 -0.47 12.71 5.25
C PRO A 226 -1.03 11.36 4.78
N ARG A 227 -1.72 11.30 3.63
CA ARG A 227 -2.20 10.03 3.05
C ARG A 227 -1.03 9.17 2.57
N LEU A 228 0.07 9.78 2.16
CA LEU A 228 1.27 9.08 1.71
C LEU A 228 2.29 8.98 2.85
N VAL A 229 2.70 7.75 3.16
CA VAL A 229 3.64 7.43 4.23
C VAL A 229 4.88 6.78 3.61
N PRO A 230 6.01 7.51 3.53
CA PRO A 230 7.27 6.90 3.12
C PRO A 230 7.82 6.02 4.25
N THR A 231 8.25 4.80 3.93
CA THR A 231 8.73 3.79 4.89
C THR A 231 10.06 3.19 4.44
N PHE A 232 11.00 2.98 5.35
CA PHE A 232 12.30 2.36 5.04
C PHE A 232 12.29 0.83 5.08
N ASN A 233 11.23 0.23 5.61
CA ASN A 233 11.06 -1.21 5.74
C ASN A 233 9.61 -1.54 6.09
N TYR A 234 9.23 -2.80 5.85
CA TYR A 234 7.88 -3.29 6.11
C TYR A 234 7.49 -3.34 7.59
N PHE A 235 8.45 -3.24 8.52
CA PHE A 235 8.12 -3.02 9.93
C PHE A 235 7.53 -1.63 10.16
N GLN A 236 8.06 -0.55 9.55
CA GLN A 236 7.41 0.78 9.62
C GLN A 236 6.01 0.76 9.00
N THR A 237 5.84 0.06 7.88
CA THR A 237 4.53 -0.13 7.24
C THR A 237 3.55 -0.83 8.17
N ALA A 238 3.97 -1.94 8.80
CA ALA A 238 3.14 -2.68 9.75
C ALA A 238 2.74 -1.83 10.97
N VAL A 239 3.68 -1.02 11.48
CA VAL A 239 3.43 -0.09 12.58
C VAL A 239 2.39 0.96 12.23
N CYS A 240 2.44 1.52 11.01
CA CYS A 240 1.42 2.48 10.54
C CYS A 240 0.07 1.81 10.28
N LEU A 241 0.06 0.57 9.75
CA LEU A 241 -1.17 -0.21 9.59
C LEU A 241 -1.83 -0.57 10.93
N PHE A 242 -1.04 -0.72 12.00
CA PHE A 242 -1.57 -0.85 13.36
C PHE A 242 -2.21 0.46 13.86
N GLU A 243 -1.58 1.62 13.62
CA GLU A 243 -2.21 2.93 13.89
C GLU A 243 -3.53 3.10 13.11
N ASP A 244 -3.57 2.63 11.87
CA ASP A 244 -4.75 2.67 11.00
C ASP A 244 -5.81 1.61 11.35
N GLY A 245 -5.54 0.73 12.32
CA GLY A 245 -6.47 -0.32 12.78
C GLY A 245 -6.56 -1.56 11.89
N GLU A 246 -5.69 -1.71 10.89
CA GLU A 246 -5.67 -2.84 9.94
C GLU A 246 -4.85 -4.03 10.46
N LEU A 247 -4.00 -3.82 11.47
CA LEU A 247 -3.22 -4.86 12.13
C LEU A 247 -3.44 -4.84 13.63
N THR A 248 -3.13 -5.96 14.27
CA THR A 248 -3.01 -6.08 15.72
C THR A 248 -1.55 -5.96 16.15
N VAL A 249 -1.31 -5.65 17.43
CA VAL A 249 0.05 -5.63 18.01
C VAL A 249 0.77 -6.98 17.84
N ALA A 250 0.03 -8.09 17.92
CA ALA A 250 0.57 -9.44 17.75
C ALA A 250 1.00 -9.70 16.31
N THR A 251 0.25 -9.21 15.32
CA THR A 251 0.65 -9.35 13.90
C THR A 251 1.79 -8.41 13.52
N VAL A 252 1.92 -7.25 14.16
CA VAL A 252 3.13 -6.41 14.00
C VAL A 252 4.38 -7.15 14.51
N ALA A 253 4.26 -7.89 15.62
CA ALA A 253 5.35 -8.72 16.12
C ALA A 253 5.77 -9.81 15.12
N LYS A 254 4.81 -10.48 14.44
CA LYS A 254 5.13 -11.46 13.39
C LYS A 254 5.92 -10.85 12.23
N VAL A 255 5.61 -9.62 11.84
CA VAL A 255 6.38 -8.91 10.81
C VAL A 255 7.79 -8.62 11.33
N ALA A 256 7.92 -8.12 12.56
CA ALA A 256 9.22 -7.88 13.19
C ALA A 256 10.09 -9.16 13.28
N GLU A 257 9.52 -10.27 13.73
CA GLU A 257 10.15 -11.60 13.77
C GLU A 257 10.68 -11.99 12.38
N SER A 258 9.84 -11.87 11.34
CA SER A 258 10.22 -12.17 9.97
C SER A 258 11.40 -11.34 9.46
N LEU A 259 11.51 -10.06 9.86
CA LEU A 259 12.68 -9.23 9.51
C LEU A 259 13.95 -9.71 10.22
N ILE A 260 13.86 -10.06 11.51
CA ILE A 260 15.01 -10.54 12.30
C ILE A 260 15.53 -11.86 11.72
N GLU A 261 14.64 -12.83 11.52
CA GLU A 261 15.00 -14.17 11.05
C GLU A 261 15.50 -14.16 9.60
N GLY A 262 14.87 -13.37 8.72
CA GLY A 262 15.09 -13.46 7.27
C GLY A 262 16.04 -12.43 6.65
N SER A 263 16.47 -11.40 7.40
CA SER A 263 17.22 -10.28 6.79
C SER A 263 18.24 -9.57 7.69
N GLY A 264 18.61 -10.17 8.81
CA GLY A 264 19.65 -9.63 9.69
C GLY A 264 19.28 -8.30 10.37
N TYR A 265 17.97 -8.07 10.58
CA TYR A 265 17.54 -7.02 11.50
C TYR A 265 17.83 -7.43 12.93
N THR A 266 18.17 -6.45 13.77
CA THR A 266 18.34 -6.64 15.21
C THR A 266 17.24 -5.90 15.95
N PRO A 267 16.98 -6.23 17.23
CA PRO A 267 16.06 -5.45 18.06
C PRO A 267 16.37 -3.95 18.07
N GLU A 268 17.64 -3.56 18.07
CA GLU A 268 18.08 -2.17 18.02
C GLU A 268 17.72 -1.49 16.69
N ARG A 269 17.88 -2.20 15.57
CA ARG A 269 17.49 -1.70 14.25
C ARG A 269 15.97 -1.49 14.16
N LEU A 270 15.18 -2.42 14.69
CA LEU A 270 13.73 -2.25 14.78
C LEU A 270 13.33 -1.10 15.70
N ALA A 271 14.04 -0.91 16.83
CA ALA A 271 13.80 0.21 17.73
C ALA A 271 14.04 1.55 17.06
N ASN A 272 15.15 1.65 16.31
CA ASN A 272 15.46 2.84 15.50
C ASN A 272 14.40 3.07 14.42
N SER A 273 13.92 1.99 13.80
CA SER A 273 12.85 2.03 12.80
C SER A 273 11.54 2.57 13.38
N LEU A 274 11.13 2.10 14.56
CA LEU A 274 9.94 2.59 15.29
C LEU A 274 10.11 4.06 15.72
N ALA A 275 11.27 4.41 16.27
CA ALA A 275 11.56 5.78 16.69
C ALA A 275 11.57 6.76 15.51
N ASP A 276 12.08 6.36 14.35
CA ASP A 276 12.07 7.15 13.13
C ASP A 276 10.63 7.48 12.67
N VAL A 277 9.79 6.46 12.46
CA VAL A 277 8.43 6.67 11.95
C VAL A 277 7.57 7.48 12.93
N SER A 278 7.80 7.31 14.25
CA SER A 278 7.20 8.14 15.29
C SER A 278 7.67 9.59 15.24
N ARG A 279 8.99 9.84 15.10
CA ARG A 279 9.54 11.19 14.99
C ARG A 279 9.04 11.94 13.76
N ARG A 280 8.80 11.22 12.66
CA ARG A 280 8.21 11.78 11.43
C ARG A 280 6.70 12.05 11.54
N GLY A 281 6.06 11.66 12.66
CA GLY A 281 4.68 11.99 12.97
C GLY A 281 3.63 11.10 12.27
N HIS A 282 4.03 9.93 11.75
CA HIS A 282 3.10 9.01 11.10
C HIS A 282 2.34 8.10 12.08
N ILE A 283 2.78 8.04 13.34
CA ILE A 283 2.09 7.33 14.42
C ILE A 283 2.07 8.19 15.68
N THR A 284 1.08 7.97 16.54
CA THR A 284 0.95 8.72 17.79
C THR A 284 1.92 8.22 18.87
N ALA A 285 2.21 9.07 19.85
CA ALA A 285 3.02 8.67 21.00
C ALA A 285 2.40 7.51 21.80
N ALA A 286 1.06 7.41 21.81
CA ALA A 286 0.35 6.31 22.46
C ALA A 286 0.61 4.97 21.75
N THR A 287 0.50 4.95 20.42
CA THR A 287 0.82 3.80 19.57
C THR A 287 2.28 3.39 19.73
N THR A 288 3.21 4.34 19.70
CA THR A 288 4.65 4.08 19.95
C THR A 288 4.87 3.41 21.29
N ALA A 289 4.26 3.92 22.37
CA ALA A 289 4.42 3.35 23.70
C ALA A 289 3.84 1.93 23.81
N ALA A 290 2.67 1.69 23.21
CA ALA A 290 2.03 0.36 23.20
C ALA A 290 2.88 -0.68 22.46
N LEU A 291 3.35 -0.34 21.26
CA LEU A 291 4.22 -1.18 20.45
C LEU A 291 5.55 -1.45 21.17
N TRP A 292 6.17 -0.42 21.74
CA TRP A 292 7.42 -0.58 22.47
C TRP A 292 7.27 -1.57 23.62
N GLN A 293 6.24 -1.41 24.44
CA GLN A 293 5.98 -2.28 25.58
C GLN A 293 5.79 -3.74 25.15
N TYR A 294 4.95 -3.98 24.15
CA TYR A 294 4.64 -5.34 23.69
C TYR A 294 5.85 -6.01 23.03
N LEU A 295 6.51 -5.32 22.10
CA LEU A 295 7.63 -5.90 21.34
C LEU A 295 8.88 -6.10 22.22
N ALA A 296 9.12 -5.22 23.20
CA ALA A 296 10.20 -5.43 24.16
C ALA A 296 9.93 -6.63 25.08
N ALA A 297 8.68 -6.88 25.47
CA ALA A 297 8.31 -8.07 26.23
C ALA A 297 8.57 -9.36 25.45
N GLN A 298 8.44 -9.31 24.11
CA GLN A 298 8.78 -10.40 23.20
C GLN A 298 10.25 -10.43 22.78
N ARG A 299 11.11 -9.56 23.34
CA ARG A 299 12.54 -9.41 22.98
C ARG A 299 12.79 -9.02 21.51
N LEU A 300 11.77 -8.50 20.83
CA LEU A 300 11.88 -7.99 19.45
C LEU A 300 12.36 -6.54 19.42
N LEU A 301 12.28 -5.84 20.55
CA LEU A 301 12.91 -4.55 20.79
C LEU A 301 13.79 -4.64 22.05
N PRO A 302 14.82 -3.79 22.18
CA PRO A 302 15.56 -3.67 23.42
C PRO A 302 14.60 -3.28 24.56
N PRO A 303 14.90 -3.70 25.80
CA PRO A 303 14.12 -3.27 26.95
C PRO A 303 14.08 -1.74 26.97
N ALA A 304 12.91 -1.18 27.30
CA ALA A 304 12.80 0.25 27.49
C ALA A 304 13.89 0.69 28.47
N ARG A 305 14.83 1.54 28.02
CA ARG A 305 15.78 2.19 28.94
C ARG A 305 14.93 2.78 30.05
N ALA A 306 15.21 2.42 31.30
CA ALA A 306 14.41 2.79 32.45
C ALA A 306 14.38 4.32 32.63
N GLN A 307 13.58 5.02 31.84
CA GLN A 307 13.07 6.32 32.21
C GLN A 307 12.10 6.06 33.35
N ARG A 308 12.61 6.25 34.58
CA ARG A 308 11.85 6.29 35.82
C ARG A 308 10.56 7.09 35.61
N ARG A 309 9.46 6.40 35.34
CA ARG A 309 8.11 6.84 35.66
C ARG A 309 7.20 5.62 35.73
N ARG A 310 6.96 5.18 36.97
CA ARG A 310 5.87 4.27 37.38
C ARG A 310 4.57 4.68 36.68
N ARG A 311 4.07 3.88 35.74
CA ARG A 311 2.64 3.86 35.39
C ARG A 311 2.18 2.43 35.17
N ARG A 312 1.00 2.13 35.74
CA ARG A 312 0.31 0.84 35.73
C ARG A 312 0.12 0.28 34.31
N PRO A 313 -0.09 -1.04 34.13
CA PRO A 313 -0.34 -1.63 32.83
C PRO A 313 -1.72 -1.22 32.29
N TRP A 314 -1.72 -0.09 31.59
CA TRP A 314 -2.85 0.54 30.87
C TRP A 314 -3.40 -0.31 29.71
N TRP A 315 -2.75 -1.43 29.35
CA TRP A 315 -3.18 -2.31 28.27
C TRP A 315 -4.46 -3.10 28.58
N LYS A 316 -4.82 -3.31 29.87
CA LYS A 316 -6.11 -3.93 30.24
C LYS A 316 -7.31 -3.03 29.91
N THR A 317 -7.11 -1.71 29.83
CA THR A 317 -8.13 -0.74 29.44
C THR A 317 -8.10 -0.47 27.94
N LEU A 318 -6.93 -0.54 27.29
CA LEU A 318 -6.80 -0.43 25.84
C LEU A 318 -7.44 -1.59 25.09
N THR A 319 -7.30 -2.85 25.55
CA THR A 319 -7.91 -3.98 24.82
C THR A 319 -9.43 -3.85 24.79
N ALA A 320 -10.05 -3.30 25.84
CA ALA A 320 -11.48 -2.99 25.87
C ALA A 320 -11.83 -1.80 24.97
N ALA A 321 -11.12 -0.67 25.08
CA ALA A 321 -11.39 0.54 24.27
C ALA A 321 -11.10 0.36 22.78
N VAL A 322 -10.07 -0.42 22.43
CA VAL A 322 -9.74 -0.80 21.05
C VAL A 322 -10.74 -1.84 20.52
N ALA A 323 -11.17 -2.81 21.34
CA ALA A 323 -12.24 -3.73 20.94
C ALA A 323 -13.61 -3.02 20.81
N GLU A 324 -13.83 -1.92 21.53
CA GLU A 324 -15.04 -1.08 21.45
C GLU A 324 -14.96 -0.11 20.26
N TRP A 325 -13.77 0.39 19.94
CA TRP A 325 -13.49 1.15 18.70
C TRP A 325 -13.57 0.26 17.44
N MET A 326 -13.07 -0.99 17.50
CA MET A 326 -13.24 -2.00 16.45
C MET A 326 -14.70 -2.42 16.26
N ARG A 327 -15.53 -2.32 17.31
CA ARG A 327 -16.98 -2.56 17.26
C ARG A 327 -17.79 -1.34 16.83
N SER A 328 -17.18 -0.16 16.78
CA SER A 328 -17.84 1.07 16.35
C SER A 328 -17.96 1.09 14.83
N PRO A 329 -19.17 1.11 14.25
CA PRO A 329 -19.35 1.23 12.82
C PRO A 329 -19.23 2.70 12.40
N ASN A 330 -18.13 3.37 12.70
CA ASN A 330 -17.68 4.57 11.99
C ASN A 330 -16.42 5.14 12.63
N GLY A 331 -15.42 5.27 11.79
CA GLY A 331 -14.36 6.24 11.90
C GLY A 331 -13.51 6.03 10.67
N LYS A 332 -13.78 6.80 9.60
CA LYS A 332 -12.66 7.13 8.71
C LYS A 332 -11.53 7.54 9.67
N PRO A 333 -10.31 6.98 9.60
CA PRO A 333 -9.21 7.64 10.28
C PRO A 333 -9.33 9.11 9.90
N ASN A 334 -9.26 10.00 10.89
CA ASN A 334 -9.42 11.44 10.68
C ASN A 334 -8.17 11.94 9.93
N VAL A 335 -8.01 11.46 8.70
CA VAL A 335 -7.08 11.94 7.72
C VAL A 335 -7.85 13.10 7.15
N THR A 336 -7.52 14.30 7.62
CA THR A 336 -7.87 15.55 6.95
C THR A 336 -7.73 15.31 5.45
N PRO A 337 -8.76 15.61 4.63
CA PRO A 337 -8.62 15.44 3.18
C PRO A 337 -7.30 16.08 2.77
N PRO A 338 -6.44 15.34 2.04
CA PRO A 338 -5.12 15.84 1.74
C PRO A 338 -5.26 17.21 1.08
N PRO A 339 -4.33 18.15 1.35
CA PRO A 339 -4.35 19.44 0.68
C PRO A 339 -4.42 19.21 -0.82
N GLN A 340 -5.11 20.09 -1.55
CA GLN A 340 -5.19 19.99 -3.01
C GLN A 340 -3.76 19.96 -3.56
N LEU A 341 -3.39 18.83 -4.15
CA LEU A 341 -2.03 18.60 -4.65
C LEU A 341 -1.87 19.32 -5.99
N ASP A 342 -0.78 20.07 -6.14
CA ASP A 342 -0.38 20.59 -7.44
C ASP A 342 0.32 19.48 -8.23
N TYR A 343 -0.50 18.67 -8.91
CA TYR A 343 0.00 17.58 -9.75
C TYR A 343 0.84 18.07 -10.94
N ARG A 344 0.65 19.32 -11.39
CA ARG A 344 1.45 19.89 -12.49
C ARG A 344 2.87 20.17 -11.99
N GLN A 345 3.01 20.74 -10.80
CA GLN A 345 4.29 20.90 -10.13
C GLN A 345 4.95 19.54 -9.85
N LEU A 346 4.23 18.60 -9.25
CA LEU A 346 4.78 17.27 -8.95
C LEU A 346 5.25 16.54 -10.22
N ALA A 347 4.50 16.65 -11.32
CA ALA A 347 4.88 16.08 -12.61
C ALA A 347 6.08 16.80 -13.26
N SER A 348 6.27 18.11 -13.01
CA SER A 348 7.42 18.86 -13.52
C SER A 348 8.70 18.55 -12.72
N GLU A 349 8.61 18.41 -11.40
CA GLU A 349 9.72 18.01 -10.54
C GLU A 349 10.27 16.62 -10.91
N LEU A 350 9.38 15.67 -11.23
CA LEU A 350 9.78 14.36 -11.76
C LEU A 350 10.52 14.44 -13.10
N ARG A 351 10.28 15.48 -13.90
CA ARG A 351 11.01 15.72 -15.16
C ARG A 351 12.39 16.33 -14.91
N GLY A 352 12.53 17.17 -13.89
CA GLY A 352 13.77 17.87 -13.55
C GLY A 352 14.75 17.07 -12.67
N ALA A 353 14.28 16.06 -11.94
CA ALA A 353 15.10 15.24 -11.04
C ALA A 353 15.93 14.13 -11.73
N LYS A 354 16.11 14.18 -13.06
CA LYS A 354 16.85 13.19 -13.84
C LYS A 354 18.08 13.77 -14.52
#